data_AF-A0A9R0P038-F1
#
_entry.id   AF-A0A9R0P038-F1
#
_cell.length_a   1.000
_cell.length_b   1.000
_cell.length_c   1.000
_cell.angle_alpha   90.00
_cell.angle_beta   90.00
_cell.angle_gamma   90.00
#
_symmetry.space_group_name_H-M   'P 1'
#
loop_
_entity.id
_entity.type
_entity.pdbx_description
1 polymer ?
#
loop_
_entity_poly.entity_id
_entity_poly.type
_entity_poly.pdbx_seq_one_letter_code
_entity_poly.pdbx_strand_id
1 'polypeptide(L)'
;MGYALVFRAASADEFRARVAADPVVAAFRDAGGGEPTPEVADTVARTALAMGEEAGRTGHSSAGGDRFREELFDGVLAGLLGADVADHLLSRNLEGIVWTDYPMVGFVLAGELAEALAKAGDDRPGDLDEDDAEVIDAVLAALRKVADAGQDVVTVYA
;
A
#
# COMPACT_ATOMS: atom_id res chain seq x y z
N MET A 1 10.24 14.32 11.44
CA MET A 1 9.45 13.08 11.29
C MET A 1 9.26 12.83 9.80
N GLY A 2 9.48 11.60 9.35
CA GLY A 2 9.24 11.17 7.96
C GLY A 2 8.28 10.00 7.98
N TYR A 3 7.55 9.82 6.89
CA TYR A 3 6.62 8.72 6.69
C TYR A 3 7.25 7.70 5.73
N ALA A 4 6.89 6.44 5.86
CA ALA A 4 7.37 5.34 5.04
C ALA A 4 6.20 4.49 4.54
N LEU A 5 6.31 4.05 3.30
CA LEU A 5 5.49 3.02 2.70
C LEU A 5 6.29 1.71 2.67
N VAL A 6 5.81 0.72 3.43
CA VAL A 6 6.43 -0.60 3.55
C VAL A 6 5.65 -1.61 2.72
N PHE A 7 6.34 -2.43 1.94
CA PHE A 7 5.74 -3.46 1.09
C PHE A 7 6.02 -4.84 1.69
N ARG A 8 4.96 -5.63 1.86
CA ARG A 8 5.02 -7.00 2.41
C ARG A 8 4.50 -7.99 1.38
N ALA A 9 5.27 -9.06 1.13
CA ALA A 9 4.82 -10.18 0.31
C ALA A 9 4.01 -11.15 1.19
N ALA A 10 2.68 -11.12 1.08
CA ALA A 10 1.79 -11.85 1.97
C ALA A 10 0.46 -12.18 1.29
N SER A 11 -0.27 -13.19 1.77
CA SER A 11 -1.63 -13.45 1.28
C SER A 11 -2.59 -12.36 1.77
N ALA A 12 -3.27 -11.69 0.83
CA ALA A 12 -4.30 -10.71 1.15
C ALA A 12 -5.49 -11.38 1.87
N ASP A 13 -5.87 -12.60 1.48
CA ASP A 13 -6.94 -13.35 2.16
C ASP A 13 -6.58 -13.69 3.61
N GLU A 14 -5.35 -14.14 3.87
CA GLU A 14 -4.89 -14.37 5.24
C GLU A 14 -4.86 -13.06 6.05
N PHE A 15 -4.40 -11.97 5.43
CA PHE A 15 -4.33 -10.66 6.08
C PHE A 15 -5.73 -10.18 6.48
N ARG A 16 -6.67 -10.23 5.54
CA ARG A 16 -8.08 -9.89 5.77
C ARG A 16 -8.70 -10.77 6.84
N ALA A 17 -8.44 -12.08 6.82
CA ALA A 17 -8.96 -13.00 7.82
C ALA A 17 -8.43 -12.69 9.24
N ARG A 18 -7.14 -12.36 9.37
CA ARG A 18 -6.55 -11.97 10.66
C ARG A 18 -7.12 -10.65 11.16
N VAL A 19 -7.26 -9.66 10.29
CA VAL A 19 -7.86 -8.36 10.62
C VAL A 19 -9.32 -8.52 11.04
N ALA A 20 -10.11 -9.30 10.31
CA ALA A 20 -11.51 -9.56 10.63
C ALA A 20 -11.71 -10.33 11.94
N ALA A 21 -10.72 -11.12 12.35
CA ALA A 21 -10.73 -11.89 13.60
C ALA A 21 -10.25 -11.07 14.81
N ASP A 22 -9.66 -9.90 14.60
CA ASP A 22 -9.22 -9.05 15.70
C ASP A 22 -10.44 -8.46 16.44
N PRO A 23 -10.54 -8.58 17.77
CA PRO A 23 -11.69 -8.10 18.53
C PRO A 23 -11.95 -6.60 18.39
N VAL A 24 -10.89 -5.78 18.25
CA VAL A 24 -11.01 -4.32 18.11
C VAL A 24 -11.63 -3.99 16.76
N VAL A 25 -11.14 -4.62 15.69
CA VAL A 25 -11.64 -4.41 14.33
C VAL A 25 -13.05 -4.96 14.18
N ALA A 26 -13.33 -6.15 14.72
CA ALA A 26 -14.66 -6.73 14.70
C ALA A 26 -15.69 -5.83 15.38
N ALA A 27 -15.37 -5.30 16.56
CA ALA A 27 -16.23 -4.37 17.28
C ALA A 27 -16.45 -3.06 16.50
N PHE A 28 -15.41 -2.53 15.85
CA PHE A 28 -15.52 -1.35 14.99
C PHE A 28 -16.45 -1.58 13.80
N ARG A 29 -16.28 -2.72 13.11
CA ARG A 29 -17.14 -3.11 11.99
C ARG A 29 -18.60 -3.28 12.43
N ASP A 30 -18.83 -3.94 13.55
CA ASP A 30 -20.17 -4.17 14.09
C ASP A 30 -20.86 -2.85 14.52
N ALA A 31 -20.10 -1.81 14.83
CA ALA A 31 -20.60 -0.47 15.11
C ALA A 31 -20.92 0.37 13.86
N GLY A 32 -20.69 -0.17 12.65
CA GLY A 32 -21.03 0.45 11.37
C GLY A 32 -19.83 0.86 10.51
N GLY A 33 -18.61 0.72 11.00
CA GLY A 33 -17.38 1.04 10.25
C GLY A 33 -17.23 2.53 9.89
N GLY A 34 -16.43 2.82 8.86
CA GLY A 34 -16.10 4.15 8.38
C GLY A 34 -14.62 4.49 8.56
N GLU A 35 -14.34 5.74 8.93
CA GLU A 35 -12.99 6.19 9.28
C GLU A 35 -12.49 5.50 10.56
N PRO A 36 -11.30 4.87 10.55
CA PRO A 36 -10.80 4.11 11.68
C PRO A 36 -10.42 5.03 12.85
N THR A 37 -10.62 4.55 14.08
CA THR A 37 -9.97 5.16 15.24
C THR A 37 -8.45 4.88 15.19
N PRO A 38 -7.61 5.66 15.89
CA PRO A 38 -6.17 5.39 15.96
C PRO A 38 -5.84 3.96 16.42
N GLU A 39 -6.62 3.42 17.36
CA GLU A 39 -6.45 2.05 17.86
C GLU A 39 -6.74 0.99 16.78
N VAL A 40 -7.78 1.19 15.97
CA VAL A 40 -8.10 0.31 14.84
C VAL A 40 -7.00 0.39 13.79
N ALA A 41 -6.59 1.61 13.39
CA ALA A 41 -5.55 1.82 12.39
C ALA A 41 -4.22 1.16 12.81
N ASP A 42 -3.76 1.38 14.04
CA ASP A 42 -2.54 0.77 14.59
C ASP A 42 -2.63 -0.75 14.66
N THR A 43 -3.81 -1.29 14.95
CA THR A 43 -4.01 -2.75 15.05
C THR A 43 -3.92 -3.41 13.67
N VAL A 44 -4.53 -2.81 12.65
CA VAL A 44 -4.45 -3.28 11.27
C VAL A 44 -3.02 -3.14 10.74
N ALA A 45 -2.36 -1.99 10.95
CA ALA A 45 -1.00 -1.74 10.52
C ALA A 45 0.00 -2.73 11.16
N ARG A 46 -0.11 -2.98 12.48
CA ARG A 46 0.72 -3.99 13.16
C ARG A 46 0.47 -5.40 12.63
N THR A 47 -0.79 -5.72 12.31
CA THR A 47 -1.14 -7.01 11.70
C THR A 47 -0.45 -7.17 10.35
N ALA A 48 -0.53 -6.17 9.48
CA ALA A 48 0.13 -6.16 8.18
C ALA A 48 1.67 -6.26 8.30
N LEU A 49 2.29 -5.47 9.18
CA LEU A 49 3.75 -5.48 9.39
C LEU A 49 4.27 -6.82 9.96
N ALA A 50 3.44 -7.55 10.69
CA ALA A 50 3.77 -8.87 11.23
C ALA A 50 3.62 -10.00 10.20
N MET A 51 3.15 -9.70 8.98
CA MET A 51 2.91 -10.69 7.93
C MET A 51 3.99 -10.69 6.86
N GLY A 52 4.19 -11.87 6.26
CA GLY A 52 5.02 -12.04 5.08
C GLY A 52 6.49 -11.64 5.27
N GLU A 53 7.21 -11.56 4.17
CA GLU A 53 8.55 -10.96 4.11
C GLU A 53 8.45 -9.48 3.71
N GLU A 54 9.37 -8.64 4.19
CA GLU A 54 9.53 -7.30 3.62
C GLU A 54 10.08 -7.39 2.19
N ALA A 55 9.30 -6.90 1.24
CA ALA A 55 9.72 -6.81 -0.15
C ALA A 55 10.55 -5.54 -0.40
N GLY A 56 10.20 -4.45 0.29
CA GLY A 56 10.90 -3.19 0.20
C GLY A 56 10.24 -2.09 1.02
N ARG A 57 10.82 -0.91 0.98
CA ARG A 57 10.29 0.31 1.62
C ARG A 57 10.73 1.54 0.84
N THR A 58 9.87 2.55 0.84
CA THR A 58 10.19 3.91 0.40
C THR A 58 9.59 4.90 1.39
N GLY A 59 9.91 6.18 1.30
CA GLY A 59 9.36 7.18 2.21
C GLY A 59 9.62 8.60 1.78
N HIS A 60 9.03 9.53 2.52
CA HIS A 60 9.18 10.96 2.28
C HIS A 60 9.20 11.73 3.60
N SER A 61 9.63 12.97 3.54
CA SER A 61 9.54 13.87 4.69
C SER A 61 8.09 14.25 5.00
N SER A 62 7.75 14.60 6.24
CA SER A 62 6.39 15.03 6.59
C SER A 62 5.87 16.23 5.76
N ALA A 63 6.75 17.08 5.22
CA ALA A 63 6.35 18.19 4.35
C ALA A 63 6.04 17.74 2.91
N GLY A 64 6.50 16.55 2.51
CA GLY A 64 6.35 16.01 1.16
C GLY A 64 5.18 15.03 1.00
N GLY A 65 4.29 14.88 1.99
CA GLY A 65 3.23 13.87 1.94
C GLY A 65 2.17 14.12 0.87
N ASP A 66 1.82 15.38 0.61
CA ASP A 66 0.85 15.71 -0.45
C ASP A 66 1.47 15.47 -1.82
N ARG A 67 2.71 15.90 -2.04
CA ARG A 67 3.47 15.57 -3.27
C ARG A 67 3.59 14.06 -3.47
N PHE A 68 3.93 13.31 -2.42
CA PHE A 68 4.07 11.85 -2.52
C PHE A 68 2.76 11.18 -2.94
N ARG A 69 1.62 11.58 -2.36
CA ARG A 69 0.32 11.00 -2.69
C ARG A 69 -0.19 11.49 -4.05
N GLU A 70 -0.25 12.79 -4.25
CA GLU A 70 -0.92 13.40 -5.41
C GLU A 70 -0.05 13.36 -6.68
N GLU A 71 1.24 13.64 -6.58
CA GLU A 71 2.12 13.71 -7.76
C GLU A 71 2.70 12.34 -8.11
N LEU A 72 3.18 11.59 -7.11
CA LEU A 72 3.82 10.29 -7.37
C LEU A 72 2.82 9.15 -7.46
N PHE A 73 1.90 9.00 -6.51
CA PHE A 73 0.94 7.89 -6.55
C PHE A 73 -0.20 8.16 -7.53
N ASP A 74 -0.94 9.25 -7.35
CA ASP A 74 -2.11 9.58 -8.20
C ASP A 74 -1.72 10.10 -9.60
N GLY A 75 -0.48 10.59 -9.76
CA GLY A 75 0.06 11.03 -11.04
C GLY A 75 0.86 9.93 -11.73
N VAL A 76 2.10 9.72 -11.27
CA VAL A 76 3.09 8.89 -11.96
C VAL A 76 2.75 7.40 -11.91
N LEU A 77 2.57 6.82 -10.71
CA LEU A 77 2.26 5.40 -10.53
C LEU A 77 0.88 5.06 -11.09
N ALA A 78 -0.11 5.92 -10.92
CA ALA A 78 -1.43 5.74 -11.55
C ALA A 78 -1.32 5.68 -13.08
N GLY A 79 -0.45 6.50 -13.68
CA GLY A 79 -0.15 6.44 -15.11
C GLY A 79 0.49 5.13 -15.54
N LEU A 80 1.43 4.61 -14.73
CA LEU A 80 2.19 3.38 -15.01
C LEU A 80 1.37 2.09 -14.76
N LEU A 81 0.89 1.94 -13.53
CA LEU A 81 0.24 0.73 -13.01
C LEU A 81 -1.27 0.74 -13.20
N GLY A 82 -1.86 1.92 -13.40
CA GLY A 82 -3.31 2.15 -13.34
C GLY A 82 -3.72 2.77 -12.01
N ALA A 83 -4.68 3.69 -12.06
CA ALA A 83 -5.16 4.45 -10.91
C ALA A 83 -5.63 3.56 -9.76
N ASP A 84 -6.39 2.50 -10.05
CA ASP A 84 -6.90 1.59 -9.02
C ASP A 84 -5.76 0.87 -8.27
N VAL A 85 -4.71 0.43 -8.98
CA VAL A 85 -3.58 -0.26 -8.34
C VAL A 85 -2.75 0.71 -7.50
N ALA A 86 -2.53 1.93 -8.00
CA ALA A 86 -1.84 2.97 -7.23
C ALA A 86 -2.60 3.33 -5.93
N ASP A 87 -3.92 3.53 -6.01
CA ASP A 87 -4.77 3.80 -4.84
C ASP A 87 -4.80 2.60 -3.88
N HIS A 88 -4.95 1.38 -4.41
CA HIS A 88 -4.96 0.17 -3.60
C HIS A 88 -3.67 -0.07 -2.82
N LEU A 89 -2.52 0.44 -3.30
CA LEU A 89 -1.25 0.40 -2.56
C LEU A 89 -1.21 1.36 -1.37
N LEU A 90 -2.10 2.36 -1.30
CA LEU A 90 -2.16 3.31 -0.19
C LEU A 90 -3.32 3.00 0.76
N SER A 91 -4.52 2.77 0.21
CA SER A 91 -5.76 2.93 0.97
C SER A 91 -6.90 2.02 0.50
N ARG A 92 -6.64 0.73 0.26
CA ARG A 92 -7.72 -0.20 -0.08
C ARG A 92 -8.65 -0.47 1.10
N ASN A 93 -9.96 -0.27 0.88
CA ASN A 93 -10.99 -0.53 1.88
C ASN A 93 -10.94 -1.97 2.42
N LEU A 94 -11.08 -2.11 3.73
CA LEU A 94 -10.87 -3.38 4.44
C LEU A 94 -11.81 -3.49 5.64
N GLU A 95 -12.61 -4.56 5.73
CA GLU A 95 -13.46 -4.84 6.91
C GLU A 95 -14.34 -3.66 7.37
N GLY A 96 -14.84 -2.85 6.42
CA GLY A 96 -15.65 -1.67 6.72
C GLY A 96 -14.84 -0.41 7.09
N ILE A 97 -13.51 -0.47 6.99
CA ILE A 97 -12.59 0.65 7.18
C ILE A 97 -12.43 1.41 5.85
N VAL A 98 -12.51 2.74 5.94
CA VAL A 98 -12.18 3.70 4.89
C VAL A 98 -11.05 4.57 5.39
N TRP A 99 -9.90 4.52 4.72
CA TRP A 99 -8.69 5.22 5.15
C TRP A 99 -8.71 6.70 4.78
N THR A 100 -8.41 7.55 5.74
CA THR A 100 -8.38 9.02 5.59
C THR A 100 -7.13 9.64 6.21
N ASP A 101 -6.49 8.95 7.17
CA ASP A 101 -5.31 9.40 7.89
C ASP A 101 -4.37 8.24 8.23
N TYR A 102 -3.16 8.58 8.68
CA TYR A 102 -2.10 7.63 9.02
C TYR A 102 -2.35 6.88 10.34
N PRO A 103 -1.87 5.63 10.46
CA PRO A 103 -1.32 4.81 9.39
C PRO A 103 -2.41 4.30 8.43
N MET A 104 -2.11 4.29 7.12
CA MET A 104 -2.97 3.71 6.10
C MET A 104 -2.47 2.34 5.68
N VAL A 105 -3.38 1.47 5.25
CA VAL A 105 -3.06 0.10 4.83
C VAL A 105 -3.71 -0.19 3.49
N GLY A 106 -2.89 -0.70 2.56
CA GLY A 106 -3.30 -1.10 1.23
C GLY A 106 -3.03 -2.58 0.97
N PHE A 107 -3.63 -3.10 -0.10
CA PHE A 107 -3.26 -4.41 -0.64
C PHE A 107 -3.65 -4.53 -2.12
N VAL A 108 -2.80 -5.21 -2.89
CA VAL A 108 -3.05 -5.51 -4.31
C VAL A 108 -2.88 -7.01 -4.51
N LEU A 109 -3.87 -7.62 -5.18
CA LEU A 109 -3.87 -9.06 -5.43
C LEU A 109 -2.82 -9.43 -6.47
N ALA A 110 -2.26 -10.63 -6.41
CA ALA A 110 -1.22 -11.10 -7.33
C ALA A 110 -1.62 -10.95 -8.81
N GLY A 111 -2.89 -11.20 -9.14
CA GLY A 111 -3.43 -11.02 -10.50
C GLY A 111 -3.46 -9.55 -10.93
N GLU A 112 -3.97 -8.65 -10.08
CA GLU A 112 -4.01 -7.20 -10.33
C GLU A 112 -2.60 -6.65 -10.50
N LEU A 113 -1.66 -7.10 -9.66
CA LEU A 113 -0.26 -6.69 -9.69
C LEU A 113 0.44 -7.14 -10.98
N ALA A 114 0.25 -8.40 -11.38
CA ALA A 114 0.83 -8.94 -12.60
C ALA A 114 0.31 -8.20 -13.84
N GLU A 115 -0.99 -7.92 -13.90
CA GLU A 115 -1.60 -7.16 -15.00
C GLU A 115 -1.06 -5.72 -15.06
N ALA A 116 -0.95 -5.05 -13.91
CA ALA A 116 -0.43 -3.69 -13.82
C ALA A 116 1.03 -3.60 -14.25
N LEU A 117 1.89 -4.51 -13.78
CA LEU A 117 3.30 -4.53 -14.16
C LEU A 117 3.49 -4.88 -15.64
N ALA A 118 2.68 -5.79 -16.18
CA ALA A 118 2.71 -6.11 -17.62
C ALA A 118 2.33 -4.90 -18.49
N LYS A 119 1.42 -4.05 -18.02
CA LYS A 119 1.04 -2.80 -18.69
C LYS A 119 2.12 -1.72 -18.59
N ALA A 120 2.73 -1.57 -17.41
CA ALA A 120 3.78 -0.58 -17.17
C ALA A 120 5.03 -0.85 -18.01
N GLY A 121 5.36 -2.13 -18.23
CA GLY A 121 6.58 -2.53 -18.93
C GLY A 121 7.85 -2.24 -18.12
N ASP A 122 8.96 -2.07 -18.82
CA ASP A 122 10.28 -1.87 -18.21
C ASP A 122 10.75 -0.40 -18.22
N ASP A 123 10.09 0.47 -19.00
CA ASP A 123 10.52 1.85 -19.18
C ASP A 123 9.94 2.77 -18.08
N ARG A 124 10.84 3.50 -17.41
CA ARG A 124 10.46 4.54 -16.45
C ARG A 124 10.00 5.82 -17.17
N PRO A 125 9.13 6.65 -16.56
CA PRO A 125 8.85 8.00 -17.05
C PRO A 125 10.13 8.83 -17.11
N GLY A 126 10.36 9.53 -18.23
CA GLY A 126 11.62 10.25 -18.48
C GLY A 126 11.80 11.57 -17.73
N ASP A 127 10.72 12.13 -17.20
CA ASP A 127 10.67 13.52 -16.71
C ASP A 127 10.70 13.66 -15.18
N LEU A 128 11.11 12.61 -14.45
CA LEU A 128 11.24 12.65 -12.99
C LEU A 128 12.54 13.30 -12.56
N ASP A 129 12.51 14.06 -11.46
CA ASP A 129 13.73 14.44 -10.76
C ASP A 129 14.39 13.23 -10.07
N GLU A 130 15.62 13.39 -9.57
CA GLU A 130 16.39 12.28 -9.01
C GLU A 130 15.71 11.65 -7.79
N ASP A 131 15.16 12.49 -6.89
CA ASP A 131 14.49 12.03 -5.68
C ASP A 131 13.21 11.24 -6.02
N ASP A 132 12.40 11.75 -6.94
CA ASP A 132 11.17 11.09 -7.39
C ASP A 132 11.48 9.79 -8.14
N ALA A 133 12.53 9.79 -8.98
CA ALA A 133 12.96 8.58 -9.68
C ALA A 133 13.40 7.49 -8.70
N GLU A 134 14.16 7.85 -7.65
CA GLU A 134 14.55 6.89 -6.61
C GLU A 134 13.34 6.28 -5.89
N VAL A 135 12.32 7.10 -5.56
CA VAL A 135 11.08 6.61 -4.95
C VAL A 135 10.36 5.64 -5.87
N ILE A 136 10.15 6.02 -7.13
CA ILE A 136 9.44 5.19 -8.11
C ILE A 136 10.20 3.89 -8.38
N ASP A 137 11.52 3.94 -8.53
CA ASP A 137 12.35 2.76 -8.74
C ASP A 137 12.28 1.82 -7.53
N ALA A 138 12.29 2.34 -6.29
CA ALA A 138 12.12 1.54 -5.08
C ALA A 138 10.74 0.87 -5.00
N VAL A 139 9.66 1.58 -5.37
CA VAL A 139 8.30 1.01 -5.43
C VAL A 139 8.25 -0.10 -6.47
N LEU A 140 8.66 0.17 -7.72
CA LEU A 140 8.63 -0.82 -8.79
C LEU A 140 9.50 -2.04 -8.49
N ALA A 141 10.66 -1.85 -7.86
CA ALA A 141 11.52 -2.95 -7.43
C ALA A 141 10.83 -3.83 -6.37
N ALA A 142 10.19 -3.24 -5.37
CA ALA A 142 9.44 -3.97 -4.35
C ALA A 142 8.26 -4.75 -4.96
N LEU A 143 7.49 -4.10 -5.84
CA LEU A 143 6.36 -4.71 -6.54
C LEU A 143 6.78 -5.88 -7.43
N ARG A 144 7.86 -5.71 -8.22
CA ARG A 144 8.41 -6.80 -9.05
C ARG A 144 8.88 -7.97 -8.20
N LYS A 145 9.57 -7.72 -7.07
CA LYS A 145 9.97 -8.78 -6.12
C LYS A 145 8.77 -9.60 -5.62
N VAL A 146 7.64 -8.95 -5.30
CA VAL A 146 6.41 -9.63 -4.87
C VAL A 146 5.76 -10.40 -6.02
N ALA A 147 5.68 -9.78 -7.20
CA ALA A 147 5.09 -10.39 -8.39
C ALA A 147 5.85 -11.63 -8.87
N ASP A 148 7.19 -11.61 -8.84
CA ASP A 148 8.03 -12.76 -9.18
C ASP A 148 7.80 -13.97 -8.25
N ALA A 149 7.41 -13.71 -7.01
CA ALA A 149 7.02 -14.74 -6.05
C ALA A 149 5.55 -15.20 -6.22
N GLY A 150 4.77 -14.55 -7.09
CA GLY A 150 3.36 -14.83 -7.32
C GLY A 150 2.48 -14.56 -6.09
N GLN A 151 2.88 -13.62 -5.24
CA GLN A 151 2.16 -13.29 -4.01
C GLN A 151 1.35 -12.01 -4.14
N ASP A 152 0.40 -11.80 -3.23
CA ASP A 152 -0.23 -10.49 -3.05
C ASP A 152 0.76 -9.55 -2.34
N VAL A 153 0.56 -8.25 -2.52
CA VAL A 153 1.27 -7.23 -1.78
C VAL A 153 0.34 -6.62 -0.74
N VAL A 154 0.81 -6.52 0.50
CA VAL A 154 0.17 -5.74 1.57
C VAL A 154 1.09 -4.60 1.93
N THR A 155 0.55 -3.39 2.02
CA THR A 155 1.33 -2.18 2.25
C THR A 155 0.91 -1.47 3.53
N VAL A 156 1.87 -0.84 4.20
CA VAL A 156 1.60 0.01 5.36
C VAL A 156 2.28 1.35 5.15
N TYR A 157 1.50 2.42 5.25
CA TYR A 157 1.97 3.79 5.10
C TYR A 157 1.87 4.51 6.44
N ALA A 158 3.01 4.82 7.09
CA ALA A 158 3.09 5.29 8.47
C ALA A 158 4.35 6.14 8.76
#